data_AF-A0AA39X4E1-F1
#
_entry.id   AF-A0AA39X4E1-F1
#
_cell.length_a   1.000
_cell.length_b   1.000
_cell.length_c   1.000
_cell.angle_alpha   90.00
_cell.angle_beta   90.00
_cell.angle_gamma   90.00
#
_symmetry.space_group_name_H-M   'P 1'
#
loop_
_entity.id
_entity.type
_entity.pdbx_description
1 polymer ?
#
loop_
_entity_poly.entity_id
_entity_poly.type
_entity_poly.pdbx_seq_one_letter_code
_entity_poly.pdbx_strand_id
1 'polypeptide(L)'
;MEAEDPYIAAVLVALAQAAGRDSSVLAASQDEEVAPGATVKVCLLARPSDHPGLYFYKAQFPRAFLDRLDMPSRHFPSNGVRISYYLIPLSPITELARVMDYTISTIHGARPRGAR
;
A
#
# COMPACT_ATOMS: atom_id res chain seq x y z
N MET A 1 6.86 17.23 6.24
CA MET A 1 6.10 17.74 5.09
C MET A 1 5.11 16.64 4.73
N GLU A 2 3.97 16.62 5.43
CA GLU A 2 2.92 15.60 5.26
C GLU A 2 1.75 16.29 4.57
N ALA A 3 1.75 16.26 3.24
CA ALA A 3 0.51 16.36 2.50
C ALA A 3 0.17 14.94 2.07
N GLU A 4 -0.59 14.23 2.90
CA GLU A 4 -1.20 12.97 2.49
C GLU A 4 -2.02 13.25 1.23
N ASP A 5 -1.76 12.50 0.16
CA ASP A 5 -2.56 12.60 -1.06
C ASP A 5 -4.02 12.24 -0.70
N PRO A 6 -4.97 13.20 -0.75
CA PRO A 6 -6.34 12.95 -0.34
C PRO A 6 -7.02 11.89 -1.21
N TYR A 7 -6.57 11.69 -2.44
CA TYR A 7 -7.07 10.64 -3.32
C TYR A 7 -6.64 9.25 -2.84
N ILE A 8 -5.40 9.10 -2.36
CA ILE A 8 -4.93 7.83 -1.79
C ILE A 8 -5.73 7.46 -0.54
N ALA A 9 -5.97 8.44 0.36
CA ALA A 9 -6.80 8.22 1.53
C ALA A 9 -8.23 7.79 1.16
N ALA A 10 -8.85 8.46 0.18
CA ALA A 10 -10.19 8.11 -0.30
C ALA A 10 -10.25 6.70 -0.90
N VAL A 11 -9.26 6.30 -1.69
CA VAL A 11 -9.18 4.94 -2.26
C VAL A 11 -9.05 3.88 -1.17
N LEU A 12 -8.19 4.12 -0.16
CA LEU A 12 -8.03 3.20 0.96
C LEU A 12 -9.31 3.05 1.79
N VAL A 13 -10.04 4.15 2.02
CA VAL A 13 -11.36 4.12 2.68
C VAL A 13 -12.36 3.31 1.87
N ALA A 14 -12.46 3.57 0.56
CA ALA A 14 -13.38 2.85 -0.31
C ALA A 14 -13.08 1.34 -0.35
N LEU A 15 -11.80 0.96 -0.42
CA LEU A 15 -11.36 -0.44 -0.32
C LEU A 15 -11.76 -1.07 1.01
N ALA A 16 -11.63 -0.34 2.12
CA ALA A 16 -11.97 -0.84 3.44
C ALA A 16 -13.49 -1.01 3.62
N GLN A 17 -14.30 -0.09 3.08
CA GLN A 17 -15.76 -0.22 3.04
C GLN A 17 -16.20 -1.43 2.21
N ALA A 18 -15.59 -1.63 1.04
CA ALA A 18 -15.88 -2.79 0.18
C ALA A 18 -15.54 -4.11 0.88
N ALA A 19 -14.32 -4.26 1.39
CA ALA A 19 -13.88 -5.46 2.12
C ALA A 19 -14.74 -5.75 3.35
N GLY A 20 -15.19 -4.70 4.05
CA GLY A 20 -16.05 -4.83 5.21
C GLY A 20 -17.48 -5.29 4.90
N ARG A 21 -18.00 -5.04 3.69
CA ARG A 21 -19.32 -5.52 3.27
C ARG A 21 -19.28 -7.01 3.01
N ASP A 22 -18.26 -7.47 2.30
CA ASP A 22 -18.05 -8.90 1.98
C ASP A 22 -17.89 -9.75 3.25
N SER A 23 -17.21 -9.21 4.26
CA SER A 23 -17.06 -9.89 5.56
C SER A 23 -18.36 -9.94 6.36
N SER A 24 -19.24 -8.94 6.26
CA SER A 24 -20.52 -8.94 6.98
C SER A 24 -21.52 -9.95 6.41
N VAL A 25 -21.45 -10.22 5.10
CA VAL A 25 -22.28 -11.23 4.43
C VAL A 25 -21.91 -12.65 4.90
N LEU A 26 -20.64 -12.89 5.19
CA LEU A 26 -20.17 -14.17 5.74
C LEU A 26 -20.42 -14.29 7.26
N ALA A 27 -20.29 -13.19 8.00
CA ALA A 27 -20.51 -13.16 9.46
C ALA A 27 -22.00 -13.24 9.87
N ALA A 28 -22.94 -12.86 8.99
CA ALA A 28 -24.38 -13.01 9.25
C ALA A 28 -24.86 -14.48 9.38
N SER A 29 -23.95 -15.45 9.21
CA SER A 29 -24.22 -16.89 9.33
C SER A 29 -23.75 -17.49 10.66
N GLN A 30 -23.04 -16.74 11.52
CA GLN A 30 -22.52 -17.24 12.80
C GLN A 30 -22.68 -16.16 13.87
N ASP A 31 -23.33 -16.52 14.99
CA ASP A 31 -23.35 -15.79 16.26
C ASP A 31 -21.94 -15.71 16.86
N GLU A 32 -21.00 -15.08 16.15
CA GLU A 32 -19.69 -14.73 16.67
C GLU A 32 -19.77 -13.30 17.20
N GLU A 33 -19.73 -13.23 18.52
CA GLU A 33 -19.52 -12.03 19.32
C GLU A 33 -18.42 -11.16 18.67
N VAL A 34 -18.83 -10.06 18.03
CA VAL A 34 -17.92 -9.16 17.30
C VAL A 34 -16.91 -8.60 18.30
N ALA A 35 -15.69 -9.15 18.27
CA ALA A 35 -14.63 -8.77 19.18
C ALA A 35 -14.46 -7.23 19.20
N PRO A 36 -14.45 -6.61 20.39
CA PRO A 36 -14.27 -5.17 20.51
C PRO A 36 -12.87 -4.80 19.97
N GLY A 37 -12.85 -4.19 18.79
CA GLY A 37 -11.61 -3.84 18.09
C GLY A 37 -11.45 -4.44 16.69
N ALA A 38 -12.50 -4.96 16.05
CA ALA A 38 -12.44 -5.41 14.66
C ALA A 38 -11.85 -4.31 13.74
N THR A 39 -10.75 -4.64 13.06
CA THR A 39 -10.08 -3.74 12.09
C THR A 39 -10.07 -4.34 10.71
N VAL A 40 -10.32 -3.51 9.68
CA VAL A 40 -10.14 -3.87 8.28
C VAL A 40 -8.77 -3.40 7.82
N LYS A 41 -7.94 -4.34 7.35
CA LYS A 41 -6.61 -4.05 6.80
C LYS A 41 -6.71 -3.96 5.28
N VAL A 42 -6.16 -2.89 4.72
CA VAL A 42 -6.11 -2.72 3.26
C VAL A 42 -4.71 -2.28 2.82
N CYS A 43 -4.37 -2.66 1.59
CA CYS A 43 -3.12 -2.31 0.95
C CYS A 43 -3.41 -1.74 -0.44
N LEU A 44 -2.62 -0.75 -0.87
CA LEU A 44 -2.71 -0.14 -2.19
C LEU A 44 -1.30 -0.01 -2.77
N LEU A 45 -1.14 -0.39 -4.04
CA LEU A 45 0.07 -0.16 -4.81
C LEU A 45 -0.20 0.98 -5.81
N ALA A 46 0.57 2.06 -5.74
CA ALA A 46 0.43 3.19 -6.64
C ALA A 46 1.73 3.44 -7.40
N ARG A 47 1.62 3.74 -8.70
CA ARG A 47 2.74 4.15 -9.55
C ARG A 47 2.52 5.58 -10.02
N PRO A 48 3.22 6.57 -9.47
CA PRO A 48 3.21 7.92 -10.01
C PRO A 48 3.84 7.92 -11.40
N SER A 49 3.39 8.83 -12.26
CA SER A 49 3.93 8.94 -13.63
C SER A 49 5.31 9.60 -13.65
N ASP A 50 5.61 10.34 -12.61
CA ASP A 50 6.69 11.30 -12.41
C ASP A 50 7.80 10.76 -11.47
N HIS A 51 7.66 9.53 -10.96
CA HIS A 51 8.65 8.90 -10.11
C HIS A 51 8.93 7.45 -10.55
N PRO A 52 10.20 7.01 -10.68
CA PRO A 52 10.57 5.63 -11.03
C PRO A 52 10.49 4.70 -9.80
N GLY A 53 9.31 4.63 -9.18
CA GLY A 53 9.07 3.77 -8.04
C GLY A 53 7.60 3.45 -7.82
N LEU A 54 7.34 2.41 -7.05
CA LEU A 54 6.00 2.04 -6.60
C LEU A 54 5.84 2.45 -5.15
N TYR A 55 4.77 3.15 -4.84
CA TYR A 55 4.37 3.40 -3.47
C TYR A 55 3.50 2.25 -2.99
N PHE A 56 3.89 1.62 -1.90
CA PHE A 56 3.05 0.66 -1.20
C PHE A 56 2.45 1.32 0.03
N TYR A 57 1.14 1.52 0.01
CA TYR A 57 0.36 2.05 1.11
C TYR A 57 -0.29 0.91 1.88
N LYS A 58 -0.28 1.02 3.21
CA LYS A 58 -0.93 0.12 4.14
C LYS A 58 -1.71 0.93 5.16
N ALA A 59 -2.96 0.56 5.36
CA ALA A 59 -3.84 1.20 6.32
C ALA A 59 -4.63 0.17 7.13
N GLN A 60 -4.99 0.53 8.35
CA GLN A 60 -5.84 -0.27 9.23
C GLN A 60 -6.98 0.60 9.71
N PHE A 61 -8.20 0.22 9.36
CA PHE A 61 -9.42 0.96 9.66
C PHE A 61 -10.18 0.26 10.79
N PRO A 62 -10.39 0.91 11.95
CA PRO A 62 -11.34 0.41 12.93
C PRO A 62 -12.73 0.31 12.31
N ARG A 63 -13.47 -0.76 12.60
CA ARG A 63 -14.82 -0.90 12.05
C ARG A 63 -15.72 0.26 12.44
N ALA A 64 -15.64 0.72 13.69
CA ALA A 64 -16.34 1.92 14.17
C ALA A 64 -16.03 3.19 13.37
N PHE A 65 -14.82 3.31 12.81
CA PHE A 65 -14.47 4.44 11.93
C PHE A 65 -15.23 4.34 10.59
N LEU A 66 -15.31 3.14 10.01
CA LEU A 66 -16.04 2.90 8.76
C LEU A 66 -17.56 3.05 8.97
N ASP A 67 -18.09 2.53 10.07
CA ASP A 67 -19.52 2.65 10.42
C ASP A 67 -19.92 4.12 10.60
N ARG A 68 -19.03 4.96 11.14
CA ARG A 68 -19.24 6.41 11.23
C ARG A 68 -19.36 7.07 9.85
N LEU A 69 -18.63 6.60 8.85
CA LEU A 69 -18.72 7.12 7.48
C LEU A 69 -20.01 6.64 6.79
N ASP A 70 -20.42 5.40 7.05
CA ASP A 70 -21.66 4.83 6.49
C ASP A 70 -22.92 5.39 7.19
N MET A 71 -22.84 5.72 8.48
CA MET A 71 -23.95 6.17 9.32
C MET A 71 -23.62 7.46 10.09
N PRO A 72 -23.47 8.60 9.40
CA PRO A 72 -22.95 9.83 10.00
C PRO A 72 -23.84 10.43 11.11
N SER A 73 -25.11 10.04 11.17
CA SER A 73 -26.06 10.49 12.21
C SER A 73 -25.88 9.79 13.57
N ARG A 74 -25.09 8.70 13.62
CA ARG A 74 -24.82 7.96 14.85
C ARG A 74 -23.43 8.27 15.38
N HIS A 75 -23.31 8.33 16.70
CA HIS A 75 -22.02 8.46 17.35
C HIS A 75 -21.31 7.11 17.42
N PHE A 76 -20.07 7.07 16.96
CA PHE A 76 -19.17 5.92 17.10
C PHE A 76 -17.85 6.40 17.70
N PRO A 77 -17.41 5.85 18.84
CA PRO A 77 -16.10 6.14 19.37
C PRO A 77 -15.04 5.49 18.48
N SER A 78 -14.26 6.30 17.76
CA SER A 78 -13.21 5.83 16.85
C SER A 78 -11.95 6.67 17.00
N ASN A 79 -10.80 6.02 17.10
CA ASN A 79 -9.50 6.69 16.99
C ASN A 79 -9.18 7.07 15.54
N GLY A 80 -8.18 7.94 15.35
CA GLY A 80 -7.67 8.27 14.02
C GLY A 80 -7.10 7.04 13.30
N VAL A 81 -7.17 7.06 11.98
CA VAL A 81 -6.59 6.02 11.11
C VAL A 81 -5.13 6.37 10.82
N ARG A 82 -4.25 5.38 10.92
CA ARG A 82 -2.85 5.53 10.51
C ARG A 82 -2.65 4.91 9.14
N ILE A 83 -2.21 5.72 8.19
CA ILE A 83 -1.75 5.26 6.88
C ILE A 83 -0.23 5.26 6.91
N SER A 84 0.37 4.12 6.58
CA SER A 84 1.81 3.96 6.45
C SER A 84 2.13 3.69 4.99
N TYR A 85 3.20 4.28 4.46
CA TYR A 85 3.67 3.98 3.13
C TYR A 85 5.18 3.78 3.09
N TYR A 86 5.64 3.03 2.10
CA TYR A 86 7.05 2.98 1.73
C TYR A 86 7.20 2.92 0.21
N LEU A 87 8.34 3.44 -0.26
CA LEU A 87 8.70 3.47 -1.66
C LEU A 87 9.48 2.21 -2.03
N ILE A 88 9.03 1.51 -3.06
CA ILE A 88 9.73 0.41 -3.70
C ILE A 88 10.42 1.01 -4.93
N PRO A 89 11.75 1.20 -4.91
CA PRO A 89 12.47 1.74 -6.06
C PRO A 89 12.35 0.75 -7.22
N LEU A 90 11.94 1.26 -8.38
CA LEU A 90 11.99 0.51 -9.62
C LEU A 90 13.25 0.95 -10.36
N SER A 91 14.36 0.28 -10.08
CA SER A 91 15.56 0.47 -10.90
C SER A 91 15.20 0.16 -12.35
N PRO A 92 15.53 1.05 -13.30
CA PRO A 92 15.40 0.74 -14.71
C PRO A 92 16.08 -0.60 -14.98
N ILE A 93 15.43 -1.50 -15.72
CA ILE A 93 16.04 -2.77 -16.16
C ILE A 93 17.40 -2.54 -16.84
N THR A 94 17.59 -1.38 -17.46
CA THR A 94 18.87 -0.96 -18.05
C THR A 94 20.00 -0.80 -17.03
N GLU A 95 19.71 -0.41 -15.79
CA GLU A 95 20.72 -0.39 -14.72
C GLU A 95 21.10 -1.81 -14.31
N LEU A 96 20.13 -2.70 -14.16
CA LEU A 96 20.40 -4.11 -13.88
C LEU A 96 21.21 -4.76 -15.01
N ALA A 97 20.84 -4.50 -16.27
CA ALA A 97 21.57 -4.95 -17.44
C ALA A 97 23.02 -4.43 -17.43
N ARG A 98 23.22 -3.13 -17.17
CA ARG A 98 24.57 -2.54 -17.06
C ARG A 98 25.40 -3.16 -15.92
N VAL A 99 24.79 -3.39 -14.76
CA VAL A 99 25.45 -4.04 -13.62
C VAL A 99 25.81 -5.48 -13.98
N MET A 100 24.91 -6.22 -14.62
CA MET A 100 25.18 -7.58 -15.09
C MET A 100 26.29 -7.61 -16.13
N ASP A 101 26.25 -6.74 -17.14
CA ASP A 101 27.29 -6.64 -18.18
C ASP A 101 28.67 -6.28 -17.58
N TYR A 102 28.69 -5.35 -16.62
CA TYR A 102 29.90 -5.01 -15.88
C TYR A 102 30.44 -6.18 -15.06
N THR A 103 29.56 -6.89 -14.36
CA THR A 103 29.92 -8.05 -13.53
C THR A 103 30.46 -9.19 -14.39
N ILE A 104 29.79 -9.47 -15.52
CA ILE A 104 30.24 -10.44 -16.52
C ILE A 104 31.60 -10.02 -17.08
N SER A 105 31.78 -8.75 -17.45
CA SER A 105 33.06 -8.23 -17.97
C SER A 105 34.21 -8.32 -16.95
N THR A 106 33.89 -8.09 -15.67
CA THR A 106 34.86 -8.18 -14.56
C THR A 106 35.27 -9.62 -14.28
N ILE A 107 34.32 -10.55 -14.29
CA ILE A 107 34.57 -12.00 -14.08
C ILE A 107 35.38 -12.59 -15.24
N HIS A 108 35.06 -12.20 -16.48
CA HIS A 108 35.75 -12.72 -17.67
C HIS A 108 37.08 -12.01 -17.98
N GLY A 109 37.55 -11.10 -17.11
CA GLY A 109 38.87 -10.48 -17.21
C GLY A 109 39.07 -9.65 -18.49
N ALA A 110 38.00 -9.07 -19.03
CA ALA A 110 38.09 -8.20 -20.21
C ALA A 110 38.75 -6.87 -19.81
N ARG A 111 40.09 -6.84 -19.85
CA ARG A 111 40.89 -5.61 -19.81
C ARG A 111 40.35 -4.65 -20.89
N PRO A 112 40.01 -3.39 -20.57
CA PRO A 112 39.71 -2.41 -21.60
C PRO A 112 40.97 -2.20 -22.45
N ARG A 113 40.96 -2.76 -23.66
CA ARG A 113 41.94 -2.45 -24.71
C ARG A 113 41.54 -1.09 -25.29
N GLY A 114 42.23 -0.03 -24.87
CA GLY A 114 42.12 1.25 -25.56
C GLY A 114 42.42 2.46 -24.70
N ALA A 115 43.69 2.65 -24.34
CA ALA A 115 44.25 3.98 -24.16
C ALA A 115 45.56 4.01 -24.95
N ARG A 116 45.49 4.59 -26.14
CA ARG A 116 46.64 5.20 -26.83
C ARG A 116 46.57 6.68 -26.56
#